data_AF-A0A9N9XJB2-F1
#
_entry.id   AF-A0A9N9XJB2-F1
#
_cell.length_a   1.000
_cell.length_b   1.000
_cell.length_c   1.000
_cell.angle_alpha   90.00
_cell.angle_beta   90.00
_cell.angle_gamma   90.00
#
_symmetry.space_group_name_H-M   'P 1'
#
loop_
_entity.id
_entity.type
_entity.pdbx_description
1 polymer ?
#
loop_
_entity_poly.entity_id
_entity_poly.type
_entity_poly.pdbx_seq_one_letter_code
_entity_poly.pdbx_strand_id
1 'polypeptide(L)'
;MTPNPHVNPKTLTENNQVLDEMKNVLDLVESDQTPPRTHQLLQELRDLSSMAMEHFDEHILPRVKEQVDRKTALSYGCPASSSKTPRLIYAHNSLSNEIHKVKKQSKTHKYHISFLTLSTQKLFQKLRKQNIRIKAQSLKIREQEKKIQEQQTKIQEQEATLADFKKHIDEWNQKYKDLTTEFVRAIETFVPATSPRSSPVSSPTPATPRLYKTKYQTAQDPYFTQELLGIKF
;
A
#
# COMPACT_ATOMS: atom_id res chain seq x y z
N MET A 1 24.24 -45.59 -28.65
CA MET A 1 23.68 -45.29 -27.32
C MET A 1 24.74 -45.66 -26.30
N THR A 2 25.56 -44.70 -25.88
CA THR A 2 26.53 -44.88 -24.79
C THR A 2 25.88 -44.38 -23.49
N PRO A 3 25.96 -45.12 -22.36
CA PRO A 3 25.29 -44.73 -21.13
C PRO A 3 26.06 -43.59 -20.46
N ASN A 4 25.31 -42.56 -20.03
CA ASN A 4 25.78 -41.43 -19.25
C ASN A 4 26.16 -41.91 -17.84
N PRO A 5 27.37 -41.65 -17.31
CA PRO A 5 27.73 -42.07 -15.97
C PRO A 5 26.96 -41.25 -14.93
N HIS A 6 26.39 -41.97 -13.97
CA HIS A 6 25.72 -41.47 -12.78
C HIS A 6 26.46 -40.27 -12.16
N VAL A 7 25.87 -39.09 -12.29
CA VAL A 7 26.17 -37.97 -11.39
C VAL A 7 25.52 -38.30 -10.06
N ASN A 8 26.37 -38.52 -9.06
CA ASN A 8 26.01 -38.88 -7.70
C ASN A 8 25.25 -37.70 -7.06
N PRO A 9 24.01 -37.85 -6.58
CA PRO A 9 23.21 -36.73 -6.08
C PRO A 9 23.78 -36.08 -4.80
N LYS A 10 24.81 -36.67 -4.19
CA LYS A 10 25.46 -36.17 -2.98
C LYS A 10 26.38 -34.97 -3.21
N THR A 11 26.93 -34.77 -4.42
CA THR A 11 27.88 -33.68 -4.69
C THR A 11 27.22 -32.34 -4.98
N LEU A 12 25.89 -32.30 -5.13
CA LEU A 12 25.15 -31.06 -5.43
C LEU A 12 24.76 -30.30 -4.15
N THR A 13 24.74 -30.98 -3.00
CA THR A 13 24.32 -30.39 -1.72
C THR A 13 25.46 -29.61 -1.05
N GLU A 14 26.72 -30.06 -1.15
CA GLU A 14 27.85 -29.34 -0.54
C GLU A 14 28.14 -27.98 -1.21
N ASN A 15 27.96 -27.87 -2.53
CA ASN A 15 28.31 -26.66 -3.28
C ASN A 15 27.37 -25.46 -3.07
N ASN A 16 26.22 -25.66 -2.41
CA ASN A 16 25.21 -24.62 -2.21
C ASN A 16 24.96 -24.31 -0.72
N GLN A 17 25.76 -24.85 0.20
CA GLN A 17 25.55 -24.71 1.65
C GLN A 17 25.46 -23.24 2.10
N VAL A 18 26.27 -22.35 1.52
CA VAL A 18 26.21 -20.91 1.80
C VAL A 18 24.88 -20.29 1.35
N LEU A 19 24.37 -20.70 0.19
CA LEU A 19 23.12 -20.18 -0.38
C LEU A 19 21.89 -20.72 0.36
N ASP A 20 21.94 -21.99 0.76
CA ASP A 20 20.88 -22.62 1.56
C ASP A 20 20.77 -21.94 2.93
N GLU A 21 21.91 -21.62 3.56
CA GLU A 21 21.93 -20.93 4.84
C GLU A 21 21.52 -19.45 4.74
N MET A 22 21.92 -18.75 3.67
CA MET A 22 21.40 -17.41 3.38
C MET A 22 19.87 -17.41 3.22
N LYS A 23 19.32 -18.43 2.56
CA LYS A 23 17.87 -18.57 2.39
C LYS A 23 17.19 -18.85 3.72
N ASN A 24 17.74 -19.71 4.56
CA ASN A 24 17.21 -19.97 5.91
C ASN A 24 17.16 -18.71 6.77
N VAL A 25 18.20 -17.86 6.72
CA VAL A 25 18.23 -16.58 7.45
C VAL A 25 17.21 -15.58 6.89
N LEU A 26 17.02 -15.53 5.57
CA LEU A 26 15.99 -14.69 4.95
C LEU A 26 14.58 -15.16 5.33
N ASP A 27 14.31 -16.46 5.27
CA ASP A 27 13.03 -17.05 5.66
C ASP A 27 12.74 -16.79 7.15
N LEU A 28 13.76 -16.83 8.02
CA LEU A 28 13.64 -16.49 9.44
C LEU A 28 13.30 -15.01 9.65
N VAL A 29 13.94 -14.09 8.93
CA VAL A 29 13.68 -12.64 9.03
C VAL A 29 12.31 -12.26 8.47
N GLU A 30 11.84 -12.95 7.42
CA GLU A 30 10.53 -12.69 6.80
C GLU A 30 9.34 -13.31 7.56
N SER A 31 9.57 -14.38 8.33
CA SER A 31 8.50 -15.11 9.04
C SER A 31 8.23 -14.62 10.47
N ASP A 32 9.19 -13.95 11.13
CA ASP A 32 9.05 -13.53 12.53
C ASP A 32 8.29 -12.18 12.66
N GLN A 33 7.17 -12.18 13.40
CA GLN A 33 6.36 -10.98 13.72
C GLN A 33 7.02 -10.06 14.77
N THR A 34 8.13 -10.49 15.39
CA THR A 34 8.91 -9.70 16.33
C THR A 34 10.35 -9.60 15.84
N PRO A 35 10.95 -8.41 15.74
CA PRO A 35 12.26 -8.24 15.11
C PRO A 35 13.32 -9.08 15.84
N PRO A 36 14.01 -10.00 15.15
CA PRO A 36 15.10 -10.79 15.73
C PRO A 36 16.13 -9.88 16.38
N ARG A 37 16.62 -10.28 17.56
CA ARG A 37 17.50 -9.44 18.38
C ARG A 37 18.78 -9.14 17.59
N THR A 38 18.96 -7.88 17.16
CA THR A 38 19.95 -7.43 16.16
C THR A 38 21.35 -8.05 16.27
N HIS A 39 21.84 -8.28 17.49
CA HIS A 39 23.14 -8.94 17.74
C HIS A 39 23.25 -10.37 17.18
N GLN A 40 22.17 -11.16 17.18
CA GLN A 40 22.14 -12.54 16.72
C GLN A 40 22.21 -12.55 15.20
N LEU A 41 21.41 -11.71 14.54
CA LEU A 41 21.43 -11.57 13.09
C LEU A 41 22.80 -11.10 12.58
N LEU A 42 23.45 -10.15 13.28
CA LEU A 42 24.79 -9.70 12.92
C LEU A 42 25.86 -10.79 13.13
N GLN A 43 25.63 -11.71 14.07
CA GLN A 43 26.50 -12.86 14.28
C GLN A 43 26.30 -13.88 13.15
N GLU A 44 25.06 -14.23 12.81
CA GLU A 44 24.75 -15.11 11.67
C GLU A 44 25.34 -14.58 10.35
N LEU A 45 25.24 -13.26 10.11
CA LEU A 45 25.85 -12.63 8.93
C LEU A 45 27.38 -12.72 8.91
N ARG A 46 28.02 -12.69 10.09
CA ARG A 46 29.47 -12.88 10.22
C ARG A 46 29.85 -14.34 9.94
N ASP A 47 29.07 -15.28 10.46
CA ASP A 47 29.32 -16.70 10.31
C ASP A 47 29.10 -17.14 8.85
N LEU A 48 28.04 -16.63 8.19
CA LEU A 48 27.81 -16.76 6.75
C LEU A 48 28.96 -16.17 5.92
N SER A 49 29.45 -14.98 6.27
CA SER A 49 30.57 -14.35 5.56
C SER A 49 31.86 -15.17 5.70
N SER A 50 32.06 -15.80 6.87
CA SER A 50 33.22 -16.67 7.14
C SER A 50 33.11 -17.96 6.34
N MET A 51 31.94 -18.61 6.35
CA MET A 51 31.66 -19.82 5.56
C MET A 51 31.76 -19.55 4.06
N ALA A 52 31.31 -18.39 3.58
CA ALA A 52 31.43 -17.98 2.19
C ALA A 52 32.89 -17.76 1.77
N MET A 53 33.71 -17.21 2.65
CA MET A 53 35.13 -16.98 2.41
C MET A 53 35.92 -18.29 2.33
N GLU A 54 35.66 -19.21 3.25
CA GLU A 54 36.25 -20.56 3.24
C GLU A 54 35.84 -21.33 1.98
N HIS A 55 34.55 -21.34 1.64
CA HIS A 55 34.07 -21.98 0.40
C HIS A 55 34.66 -21.32 -0.86
N PHE A 56 34.84 -20.00 -0.84
CA PHE A 56 35.50 -19.29 -1.94
C PHE A 56 36.96 -19.73 -2.10
N ASP A 57 37.74 -19.78 -1.02
CA ASP A 57 39.15 -20.13 -1.06
C ASP A 57 39.40 -21.60 -1.39
N GLU A 58 38.55 -22.50 -0.89
CA GLU A 58 38.72 -23.95 -1.07
C GLU A 58 38.16 -24.48 -2.40
N HIS A 59 37.06 -23.92 -2.90
CA HIS A 59 36.31 -24.51 -4.01
C HIS A 59 36.23 -23.61 -5.25
N ILE A 60 36.03 -22.30 -5.06
CA ILE A 60 35.83 -21.37 -6.18
C ILE A 60 37.17 -20.91 -6.75
N LEU A 61 38.08 -20.42 -5.89
CA LEU A 61 39.36 -19.85 -6.28
C LEU A 61 40.27 -20.86 -7.01
N PRO A 62 40.43 -22.12 -6.57
CA PRO A 62 41.27 -23.10 -7.27
C PRO A 62 40.72 -23.43 -8.66
N ARG A 63 39.40 -23.60 -8.77
CA ARG A 63 38.72 -23.89 -10.03
C ARG A 63 38.85 -22.74 -11.04
N VAL A 64 38.79 -21.49 -10.57
CA VAL A 64 38.98 -20.31 -11.42
C VAL A 64 40.44 -20.21 -11.88
N LYS A 65 41.42 -20.39 -10.99
CA LYS A 65 42.85 -20.39 -11.33
C LYS A 65 43.18 -21.46 -12.37
N GLU A 66 42.72 -22.70 -12.18
CA GLU A 66 42.92 -23.79 -13.14
C GLU A 66 42.37 -23.44 -14.53
N GLN A 67 41.19 -22.82 -14.61
CA GLN A 67 40.61 -22.39 -15.88
C GLN A 67 41.41 -21.27 -16.56
N VAL A 68 41.98 -20.34 -15.78
CA VAL A 68 42.82 -19.25 -16.31
C VAL A 68 44.15 -19.81 -16.81
N ASP A 69 44.80 -20.69 -16.06
CA ASP A 69 46.07 -21.32 -16.44
C ASP A 69 45.91 -22.18 -17.70
N ARG A 70 44.82 -22.95 -17.78
CA ARG A 70 44.47 -23.74 -18.97
C ARG A 70 44.25 -22.87 -20.21
N LYS A 71 43.57 -21.72 -20.07
CA LYS A 71 43.34 -20.78 -21.18
C LYS A 71 44.63 -20.06 -21.59
N THR A 72 45.49 -19.75 -20.63
CA THR A 72 46.76 -19.04 -20.85
C THR A 72 47.81 -19.95 -21.50
N ALA A 73 47.87 -21.23 -21.14
CA ALA A 73 48.74 -22.21 -21.78
C ALA A 73 48.43 -22.42 -23.28
N LEU A 74 47.15 -22.29 -23.68
CA LEU A 74 46.77 -22.29 -25.10
C LEU A 74 47.16 -21.01 -25.85
N SER A 75 47.46 -19.92 -25.14
CA SER A 75 47.74 -18.60 -25.74
C SER A 75 49.22 -18.34 -26.02
N TYR A 76 50.16 -19.06 -25.38
CA TYR A 76 51.60 -18.76 -25.48
C TYR A 76 52.46 -19.90 -26.06
N GLY A 77 51.87 -20.98 -26.55
CA GLY A 77 52.60 -22.09 -27.16
C GLY A 77 52.52 -22.13 -28.68
N CYS A 78 53.39 -21.41 -29.42
CA CYS A 78 54.00 -21.96 -30.63
C CYS A 78 55.22 -21.15 -31.13
N PRO A 79 56.40 -21.77 -31.30
CA PRO A 79 57.55 -21.17 -31.96
C PRO A 79 57.34 -21.13 -33.48
N ALA A 80 57.97 -20.15 -34.13
CA ALA A 80 58.01 -19.99 -35.57
C ALA A 80 58.50 -21.27 -36.27
N SER A 81 57.65 -21.92 -37.06
CA SER A 81 58.09 -22.89 -38.07
C SER A 81 57.10 -22.93 -39.23
N SER A 82 57.62 -22.54 -40.40
CA SER A 82 56.98 -22.65 -41.70
C SER A 82 56.68 -24.13 -42.01
N SER A 83 55.44 -24.55 -41.78
CA SER A 83 54.90 -25.78 -42.36
C SER A 83 53.43 -25.57 -42.66
N LYS A 84 53.09 -25.64 -43.95
CA LYS A 84 51.70 -25.60 -44.44
C LYS A 84 50.97 -26.81 -43.88
N THR A 85 50.37 -26.65 -42.71
CA THR A 85 49.46 -27.63 -42.11
C THR A 85 48.03 -27.30 -42.57
N PRO A 86 47.35 -28.21 -43.29
CA PRO A 86 45.96 -28.00 -43.73
C PRO A 86 44.98 -27.70 -42.58
N ARG A 87 45.34 -28.04 -41.33
CA ARG A 87 44.53 -27.80 -40.13
C ARG A 87 44.36 -26.32 -39.77
N LEU A 88 45.35 -25.47 -40.05
CA LEU A 88 45.26 -24.03 -39.71
C LEU A 88 44.25 -23.28 -40.59
N ILE A 89 44.08 -23.67 -41.86
CA ILE A 89 43.12 -23.04 -42.77
C ILE A 89 41.67 -23.34 -42.34
N TYR A 90 41.39 -24.56 -41.88
CA TYR A 90 40.09 -24.91 -41.31
C TYR A 90 39.80 -24.16 -40.01
N ALA A 91 40.78 -24.03 -39.12
CA ALA A 91 40.64 -23.25 -37.89
C ALA A 91 40.40 -21.76 -38.19
N HIS A 92 41.13 -21.18 -39.14
CA HIS A 92 40.96 -19.79 -39.58
C HIS A 92 39.59 -19.56 -40.24
N ASN A 93 39.14 -20.47 -41.10
CA ASN A 93 37.81 -20.38 -41.72
C ASN A 93 36.68 -20.56 -40.70
N SER A 94 36.85 -21.45 -39.72
CA SER A 94 35.89 -21.63 -38.61
C SER A 94 35.78 -20.37 -37.76
N LEU A 95 36.90 -19.77 -37.38
CA LEU A 95 36.94 -18.52 -36.63
C LEU A 95 36.33 -17.35 -37.43
N SER A 96 36.66 -17.25 -38.72
CA SER A 96 36.05 -16.25 -39.61
C SER A 96 34.53 -16.40 -39.66
N ASN A 97 34.00 -17.63 -39.77
CA ASN A 97 32.57 -17.88 -39.77
C ASN A 97 31.90 -17.49 -38.44
N GLU A 98 32.55 -17.73 -37.30
CA GLU A 98 32.06 -17.27 -36.00
C GLU A 98 32.06 -15.73 -35.91
N ILE A 99 33.12 -15.07 -36.38
CA ILE A 99 33.20 -13.60 -36.45
C ILE A 99 32.06 -13.02 -37.30
N HIS A 100 31.74 -13.64 -38.44
CA HIS A 100 30.62 -13.22 -39.29
C HIS A 100 29.26 -13.39 -38.59
N LYS A 101 29.07 -14.49 -37.85
CA LYS A 101 27.85 -14.71 -37.04
C LYS A 101 27.71 -13.66 -35.94
N VAL A 102 28.78 -13.38 -35.20
CA VAL A 102 28.81 -12.35 -34.15
C VAL A 102 28.51 -10.98 -34.74
N LYS A 103 29.09 -10.63 -35.89
CA LYS A 103 28.83 -9.34 -36.57
C LYS A 103 27.37 -9.20 -37.00
N LYS A 104 26.76 -10.28 -37.51
CA LYS A 104 25.33 -10.30 -37.88
C LYS A 104 24.44 -10.13 -36.64
N GLN A 105 24.71 -10.87 -35.56
CA GLN A 105 23.98 -10.73 -34.30
C GLN A 105 24.13 -9.35 -33.66
N SER A 106 25.35 -8.80 -33.66
CA SER A 106 25.64 -7.45 -33.16
C SER A 106 24.83 -6.38 -33.88
N LYS A 107 24.65 -6.52 -35.20
CA LYS A 107 23.78 -5.62 -35.98
C LYS A 107 22.32 -5.71 -35.54
N THR A 108 21.79 -6.92 -35.35
CA THR A 108 20.42 -7.12 -34.84
C THR A 108 20.25 -6.57 -33.42
N HIS A 109 21.19 -6.86 -32.52
CA HIS A 109 21.18 -6.35 -31.15
C HIS A 109 21.22 -4.82 -31.12
N LYS A 110 22.00 -4.18 -31.99
CA LYS A 110 22.01 -2.71 -32.12
C LYS A 110 20.59 -2.16 -32.38
N TYR A 111 19.85 -2.72 -33.32
CA TYR A 111 18.47 -2.30 -33.59
C TYR A 111 17.54 -2.57 -32.41
N HIS A 112 17.67 -3.73 -31.77
CA HIS A 112 16.85 -4.09 -30.62
C HIS A 112 17.09 -3.15 -29.43
N ILE A 113 18.36 -2.85 -29.13
CA ILE A 113 18.74 -1.87 -28.11
C ILE A 113 18.16 -0.50 -28.44
N SER A 114 18.29 -0.02 -29.68
CA SER A 114 17.69 1.27 -30.07
C SER A 114 16.17 1.30 -29.88
N PHE A 115 15.47 0.22 -30.24
CA PHE A 115 14.03 0.09 -30.04
C PHE A 115 13.65 0.08 -28.55
N LEU A 116 14.34 -0.73 -27.74
CA LEU A 116 14.10 -0.80 -26.30
C LEU A 116 14.36 0.55 -25.63
N THR A 117 15.45 1.24 -25.98
CA THR A 117 15.76 2.58 -25.46
C THR A 117 14.62 3.56 -25.74
N LEU A 118 14.08 3.57 -26.97
CA LEU A 118 12.96 4.44 -27.32
C LEU A 118 11.67 4.05 -26.57
N SER A 119 11.41 2.74 -26.44
CA SER A 119 10.24 2.23 -25.70
C SER A 119 10.30 2.64 -24.22
N THR A 120 11.48 2.46 -23.60
CA THR A 120 11.76 2.87 -22.22
C THR A 120 11.58 4.37 -22.05
N GLN A 121 12.08 5.19 -22.97
CA GLN A 121 11.89 6.65 -22.91
C GLN A 121 10.40 7.05 -22.97
N LYS A 122 9.61 6.40 -23.83
CA LYS A 122 8.15 6.62 -23.89
C LYS A 122 7.46 6.23 -22.59
N LEU A 123 7.87 5.13 -21.95
CA LEU A 123 7.34 4.70 -20.66
C LEU A 123 7.66 5.71 -19.55
N PHE A 124 8.89 6.22 -19.50
CA PHE A 124 9.27 7.28 -18.56
C PHE A 124 8.42 8.55 -18.73
N GLN A 125 8.11 8.95 -19.96
CA GLN A 125 7.22 10.08 -20.20
C GLN A 125 5.79 9.82 -19.70
N LYS A 126 5.26 8.62 -19.93
CA LYS A 126 3.94 8.22 -19.41
C LYS A 126 3.92 8.22 -17.88
N LEU A 127 4.96 7.68 -17.25
CA LEU A 127 5.13 7.66 -15.79
C LEU A 127 5.19 9.09 -15.23
N ARG A 128 5.95 9.99 -15.86
CA ARG A 128 6.02 11.41 -15.45
C ARG A 128 4.65 12.08 -15.52
N LYS A 129 3.89 11.84 -16.60
CA LYS A 129 2.52 12.39 -16.75
C LYS A 129 1.57 11.84 -15.69
N GLN A 130 1.63 10.55 -15.39
CA GLN A 130 0.83 9.94 -14.32
C GLN A 130 1.20 10.51 -12.95
N ASN A 131 2.49 10.66 -12.65
CA ASN A 131 2.96 11.22 -11.38
C ASN A 131 2.45 12.66 -11.15
N ILE A 132 2.43 13.49 -12.19
CA ILE A 132 1.84 14.85 -12.11
C ILE A 132 0.34 14.77 -11.81
N ARG A 133 -0.41 13.87 -12.47
CA ARG A 133 -1.85 13.69 -12.21
C ARG A 133 -2.14 13.22 -10.79
N ILE A 134 -1.35 12.27 -10.28
CA ILE A 134 -1.47 11.77 -8.91
C ILE A 134 -1.24 12.91 -7.91
N LYS A 135 -0.20 13.72 -8.11
CA LYS A 135 0.05 14.90 -7.26
C LYS A 135 -1.13 15.87 -7.28
N ALA A 136 -1.66 16.19 -8.46
CA ALA A 136 -2.82 17.08 -8.58
C ALA A 136 -4.07 16.52 -7.89
N GLN A 137 -4.34 15.21 -8.02
CA GLN A 137 -5.45 14.56 -7.31
C GLN A 137 -5.24 14.56 -5.79
N SER A 138 -4.03 14.30 -5.31
CA SER A 138 -3.70 14.37 -3.87
C SER A 138 -3.96 15.76 -3.29
N LEU A 139 -3.67 16.84 -4.03
CA LEU A 139 -4.02 18.20 -3.60
C LEU A 139 -5.54 18.39 -3.50
N LYS A 140 -6.31 17.88 -4.48
CA LYS A 140 -7.77 17.97 -4.46
C LYS A 140 -8.39 17.19 -3.30
N ILE A 141 -7.87 15.99 -3.00
CA ILE A 141 -8.33 15.19 -1.87
C ILE A 141 -8.13 15.97 -0.57
N ARG A 142 -6.94 16.55 -0.36
CA ARG A 142 -6.65 17.35 0.84
C ARG A 142 -7.58 18.55 1.00
N GLU A 143 -7.92 19.23 -0.09
CA GLU A 143 -8.86 20.35 -0.05
C GLU A 143 -10.27 19.89 0.33
N GLN A 144 -10.72 18.73 -0.20
CA GLN A 144 -12.02 18.16 0.17
C GLN A 144 -12.04 17.68 1.62
N GLU A 145 -10.96 17.07 2.11
CA GLU A 145 -10.81 16.71 3.53
C GLU A 145 -10.94 17.95 4.44
N LYS A 146 -10.34 19.08 4.05
CA LYS A 146 -10.47 20.34 4.79
C LYS A 146 -11.92 20.83 4.82
N LYS A 147 -12.63 20.82 3.68
CA LYS A 147 -14.05 21.21 3.62
C LYS A 147 -14.93 20.31 4.50
N ILE A 148 -14.68 19.00 4.51
CA ILE A 148 -15.40 18.05 5.37
C ILE A 148 -15.13 18.38 6.85
N GLN A 149 -13.90 18.67 7.23
CA GLN A 149 -13.57 19.09 8.60
C GLN A 149 -14.29 20.39 9.00
N GLU A 150 -14.31 21.39 8.13
CA GLU A 150 -15.02 22.66 8.38
C GLU A 150 -16.53 22.43 8.57
N GLN A 151 -17.14 21.58 7.74
CA GLN A 151 -18.55 21.19 7.88
C GLN A 151 -18.80 20.43 9.18
N GLN A 152 -17.90 19.52 9.57
CA GLN A 152 -18.00 18.76 10.81
C GLN A 152 -17.99 19.69 12.04
N THR A 153 -17.10 20.69 12.06
CA THR A 153 -17.05 21.70 13.12
C THR A 153 -18.36 22.49 13.18
N LYS A 154 -18.88 22.92 12.04
CA LYS A 154 -20.15 23.66 11.99
C LYS A 154 -21.34 22.85 12.50
N ILE A 155 -21.38 21.56 12.22
CA ILE A 155 -22.40 20.65 12.76
C ILE A 155 -22.28 20.56 14.28
N GLN A 156 -21.07 20.39 14.82
CA GLN A 156 -20.84 20.34 16.26
C GLN A 156 -21.27 21.63 16.96
N GLU A 157 -20.97 22.80 16.38
CA GLU A 157 -21.43 24.09 16.88
C GLU A 157 -22.97 24.17 16.90
N GLN A 158 -23.63 23.76 15.81
CA GLN A 158 -25.09 23.72 15.74
C GLN A 158 -25.69 22.77 16.78
N GLU A 159 -25.12 21.58 16.96
CA GLU A 159 -25.53 20.61 17.98
C GLU A 159 -25.40 21.18 19.41
N ALA A 160 -24.33 21.92 19.68
CA ALA A 160 -24.14 22.61 20.96
C ALA A 160 -25.23 23.67 21.19
N THR A 161 -25.52 24.52 20.19
CA THR A 161 -26.60 25.52 20.32
C THR A 161 -27.97 24.88 20.51
N LEU A 162 -28.23 23.75 19.86
CA LEU A 162 -29.48 22.99 20.04
C LEU A 162 -29.57 22.39 21.44
N ALA A 163 -28.45 21.94 22.01
CA ALA A 163 -28.41 21.46 23.39
C ALA A 163 -28.74 22.58 24.39
N ASP A 164 -28.21 23.79 24.17
CA ASP A 164 -28.50 24.96 25.00
C ASP A 164 -30.00 25.35 24.92
N PHE A 165 -30.58 25.36 23.72
CA PHE A 165 -32.02 25.62 23.58
C PHE A 165 -32.89 24.56 24.27
N LYS A 166 -32.53 23.28 24.18
CA LYS A 166 -33.25 22.20 24.90
C LYS A 166 -33.21 22.44 26.40
N LYS A 167 -32.05 22.81 26.95
CA LYS A 167 -31.90 23.12 28.38
C LYS A 167 -32.84 24.27 28.79
N HIS A 168 -32.90 25.35 28.01
CA HIS A 168 -33.82 26.46 28.30
C HIS A 168 -35.29 26.05 28.24
N ILE A 169 -35.68 25.19 27.30
CA ILE A 169 -37.03 24.65 27.22
C ILE A 169 -37.36 23.83 28.48
N ASP A 170 -36.44 22.99 28.94
CA ASP A 170 -36.62 22.20 30.16
C ASP A 170 -36.73 23.10 31.41
N GLU A 171 -35.90 24.14 31.51
CA GLU A 171 -35.98 25.15 32.56
C GLU A 171 -37.34 25.88 32.56
N TRP A 172 -37.85 26.25 31.39
CA TRP A 172 -39.15 26.92 31.27
C TRP A 172 -40.31 25.98 31.59
N ASN A 173 -40.23 24.73 31.14
CA ASN A 173 -41.20 23.70 31.50
C ASN A 173 -41.23 23.47 33.01
N GLN A 174 -40.07 23.49 33.68
CA GLN A 174 -40.00 23.37 35.13
C GLN A 174 -40.65 24.58 35.83
N LYS A 175 -40.29 25.81 35.42
CA LYS A 175 -40.93 27.04 35.95
C LYS A 175 -42.44 27.04 35.77
N TYR A 176 -42.93 26.57 34.63
CA TYR A 176 -44.36 26.47 34.36
C TYR A 176 -45.04 25.44 35.29
N LYS A 177 -44.43 24.28 35.51
CA LYS A 177 -44.91 23.27 36.48
C LYS A 177 -44.94 23.83 37.90
N ASP A 178 -43.88 24.50 38.32
CA ASP A 178 -43.76 25.10 39.65
C ASP A 178 -44.86 26.16 39.85
N LEU A 179 -45.04 27.07 38.88
CA LEU A 179 -46.08 28.09 38.92
C LEU A 179 -47.50 27.49 38.95
N THR A 180 -47.74 26.41 38.18
CA THR A 180 -49.02 25.69 38.20
C THR A 180 -49.27 25.07 39.57
N THR A 181 -48.23 24.49 40.19
CA THR A 181 -48.32 23.89 41.53
C THR A 181 -48.59 24.95 42.60
N GLU A 182 -47.89 26.09 42.55
CA GLU A 182 -48.15 27.24 43.41
C GLU A 182 -49.59 27.76 43.26
N PHE A 183 -50.09 27.86 42.02
CA PHE A 183 -51.46 28.28 41.74
C PHE A 183 -52.50 27.31 42.34
N VAL A 184 -52.29 26.00 42.18
CA VAL A 184 -53.16 24.97 42.79
C VAL A 184 -53.15 25.08 44.32
N ARG A 185 -51.96 25.19 44.95
CA ARG A 185 -51.88 25.38 46.41
C ARG A 185 -52.56 26.66 46.87
N ALA A 186 -52.42 27.76 46.11
CA ALA A 186 -53.08 29.01 46.45
C ALA A 186 -54.61 28.85 46.42
N ILE A 187 -55.16 28.16 45.41
CA ILE A 187 -56.59 27.82 45.38
C ILE A 187 -56.99 26.99 46.60
N GLU A 188 -56.23 25.95 46.96
CA GLU A 188 -56.51 25.11 48.12
C GLU A 188 -56.52 25.91 49.43
N THR A 189 -55.63 26.90 49.59
CA THR A 189 -55.63 27.78 50.78
C THR A 189 -56.83 28.73 50.83
N PHE A 190 -57.43 29.07 49.70
CA PHE A 190 -58.59 29.96 49.62
C PHE A 190 -59.94 29.24 49.64
N VAL A 191 -59.99 27.92 49.40
CA VAL A 191 -61.20 27.11 49.51
C VAL A 191 -61.26 26.45 50.90
N PRO A 192 -62.09 26.95 51.85
CA PRO A 192 -62.29 26.24 53.11
C PRO A 192 -63.01 24.92 52.82
N ALA A 193 -62.55 23.84 53.47
CA ALA A 193 -63.12 22.51 53.38
C ALA A 193 -64.65 22.53 53.58
N THR A 194 -65.37 22.57 52.47
CA THR A 194 -66.80 22.27 52.41
C THR A 194 -66.95 21.15 51.40
N SER A 195 -67.34 19.98 51.93
CA SER A 195 -67.69 18.76 51.21
C SER A 195 -68.47 19.02 49.91
N PRO A 196 -68.30 18.18 48.87
CA PRO A 196 -69.35 18.00 47.90
C PRO A 196 -69.91 16.57 47.91
N ARG A 197 -71.17 16.56 48.34
CA ARG A 197 -72.24 15.69 47.89
C ARG A 197 -72.28 15.55 46.36
N SER A 198 -72.77 14.40 45.96
CA SER A 198 -72.94 13.83 44.61
C SER A 198 -73.64 14.69 43.55
N SER A 199 -73.33 14.30 42.31
CA SER A 199 -74.12 14.29 41.05
C SER A 199 -74.02 15.47 40.05
N PRO A 200 -74.14 15.17 38.74
CA PRO A 200 -73.29 15.75 37.70
C PRO A 200 -74.02 16.83 36.89
N VAL A 201 -73.29 17.88 36.51
CA VAL A 201 -73.76 18.86 35.53
C VAL A 201 -72.73 18.94 34.41
N SER A 202 -73.20 18.60 33.22
CA SER A 202 -72.55 18.70 31.93
C SER A 202 -72.02 20.11 31.68
N SER A 203 -70.73 20.22 31.34
CA SER A 203 -70.13 21.42 30.74
C SER A 203 -69.30 21.04 29.51
N PRO A 204 -69.19 21.94 28.52
CA PRO A 204 -68.64 21.61 27.20
C PRO A 204 -67.12 21.44 27.30
N THR A 205 -66.61 20.46 26.57
CA THR A 205 -65.18 20.20 26.34
C THR A 205 -64.38 21.47 26.04
N PRO A 206 -63.25 21.74 26.73
CA PRO A 206 -62.31 22.76 26.30
C PRO A 206 -61.61 22.26 25.04
N ALA A 207 -61.69 23.06 23.98
CA ALA A 207 -61.02 22.79 22.71
C ALA A 207 -59.51 22.59 22.93
N THR A 208 -58.99 21.45 22.48
CA THR A 208 -57.55 21.22 22.29
C THR A 208 -56.93 22.40 21.53
N PRO A 209 -55.80 22.97 21.99
CA PRO A 209 -55.09 23.97 21.22
C PRO A 209 -54.64 23.34 19.90
N ARG A 210 -55.05 23.96 18.79
CA ARG A 210 -54.66 23.53 17.44
C ARG A 210 -53.15 23.54 17.34
N LEU A 211 -52.59 22.34 17.11
CA LEU A 211 -51.21 22.14 16.69
C LEU A 211 -51.03 22.87 15.35
N TYR A 212 -50.39 24.04 15.36
CA TYR A 212 -49.97 24.70 14.13
C TYR A 212 -48.85 23.85 13.53
N LYS A 213 -49.18 23.12 12.46
CA LYS A 213 -48.16 22.52 11.61
C LYS A 213 -47.48 23.66 10.84
N THR A 214 -46.38 24.16 11.37
CA THR A 214 -45.45 24.97 10.59
C THR A 214 -44.86 24.06 9.53
N LYS A 215 -45.20 24.30 8.26
CA LYS A 215 -44.58 23.63 7.13
C LYS A 215 -43.12 24.06 7.10
N TYR A 216 -42.20 23.20 7.52
CA TYR A 216 -40.80 23.35 7.15
C TYR A 216 -40.72 23.10 5.64
N GLN A 217 -40.60 24.17 4.87
CA GLN A 217 -40.22 24.11 3.47
C GLN A 217 -38.74 23.72 3.46
N THR A 218 -38.45 22.43 3.30
CA THR A 218 -37.11 21.98 2.92
C THR A 218 -36.83 22.58 1.55
N ALA A 219 -36.13 23.70 1.51
CA ALA A 219 -35.52 24.20 0.29
C ALA A 219 -34.48 23.15 -0.13
N GLN A 220 -34.89 22.26 -1.03
CA GLN A 220 -33.97 21.39 -1.76
C GLN A 220 -33.12 22.32 -2.62
N ASP A 221 -31.89 22.56 -2.18
CA ASP A 221 -30.89 23.28 -2.93
C ASP A 221 -30.55 22.45 -4.18
N PRO A 222 -30.87 22.91 -5.41
CA PRO A 222 -30.76 22.09 -6.62
C PRO A 222 -29.32 21.76 -7.04
N TYR A 223 -28.32 22.16 -6.25
CA TYR A 223 -26.91 21.91 -6.52
C TYR A 223 -26.30 20.73 -5.75
N PHE A 224 -27.03 20.12 -4.79
CA PHE A 224 -26.46 19.03 -3.97
C PHE A 224 -26.38 17.67 -4.69
N THR A 225 -27.09 17.48 -5.82
CA THR A 225 -27.14 16.20 -6.54
C THR A 225 -26.18 16.08 -7.73
N GLN A 226 -25.37 17.09 -8.06
CA GLN A 226 -24.48 17.01 -9.24
C GLN A 226 -23.07 16.46 -9.00
N GLU A 227 -22.58 16.34 -7.76
CA GLU A 227 -21.21 15.84 -7.51
C GLU A 227 -21.09 14.32 -7.27
N LEU A 228 -22.21 13.59 -7.11
CA LEU A 228 -22.18 12.15 -6.76
C LEU A 228 -22.15 11.18 -7.96
N LEU A 229 -22.17 11.66 -9.21
CA LEU A 229 -22.21 10.82 -10.42
C LEU A 229 -20.98 10.96 -11.33
N GLY A 230 -19.87 11.48 -10.79
CA GLY A 230 -18.63 11.73 -11.54
C GLY A 230 -17.59 10.62 -11.52
N ILE A 231 -17.91 9.39 -11.06
CA ILE A 231 -16.99 8.25 -11.13
C ILE A 231 -17.38 7.38 -12.32
N LYS A 232 -16.78 7.66 -13.49
CA LYS A 232 -16.72 6.72 -14.60
C LYS A 232 -15.44 5.90 -14.47
N PHE A 233 -15.60 4.58 -14.39
CA PHE A 233 -14.55 3.59 -14.62
C PHE A 233 -14.00 3.72 -16.05
#